data_AF-A0A837R8E3-F1
#
_entry.id   AF-A0A837R8E3-F1
#
_cell.length_a   1.000
_cell.length_b   1.000
_cell.length_c   1.000
_cell.angle_alpha   90.00
_cell.angle_beta   90.00
_cell.angle_gamma   90.00
#
_symmetry.space_group_name_H-M   'P 1'
#
loop_
_entity.id
_entity.type
_entity.pdbx_description
1 polymer ?
#
loop_
_entity_poly.entity_id
_entity_poly.type
_entity_poly.pdbx_seq_one_letter_code
_entity_poly.pdbx_strand_id
1 'polypeptide(L)'
;MSKVYTDVFNIQHTDCTVVDTINEFSRIFIIQDKNGSRFTCLKDDAKPAKKGSGHWTSASPEDAPQDYAVPYRSRKRQRKKLS
;
A
#
# COMPACT_ATOMS: atom_id res chain seq x y z
N MET A 1 16.73 9.88 11.88
CA MET A 1 15.61 8.95 12.05
C MET A 1 15.14 8.52 10.67
N SER A 2 15.14 7.22 10.37
CA SER A 2 14.55 6.70 9.12
C SER A 2 13.04 6.86 9.18
N LYS A 3 12.42 7.16 8.04
CA LYS A 3 10.96 7.31 7.97
C LYS A 3 10.31 5.92 7.97
N VAL A 4 9.41 5.69 8.92
CA VAL A 4 8.59 4.48 9.01
C VAL A 4 7.27 4.76 8.33
N TYR A 5 6.82 3.84 7.49
CA TYR A 5 5.51 3.87 6.86
C TYR A 5 4.70 2.66 7.31
N THR A 6 3.42 2.87 7.59
CA THR A 6 2.48 1.79 7.87
C THR A 6 1.53 1.62 6.69
N ASP A 7 1.38 0.39 6.22
CA ASP A 7 0.46 0.08 5.13
C ASP A 7 -0.97 -0.23 5.63
N VAL A 8 -1.88 -0.49 4.69
CA VAL A 8 -3.28 -0.81 4.98
C VAL A 8 -3.50 -2.12 5.75
N PHE A 9 -2.47 -2.94 5.96
CA PHE A 9 -2.50 -4.16 6.78
C PHE A 9 -1.81 -3.98 8.13
N ASN A 10 -1.54 -2.72 8.54
CA ASN A 10 -0.78 -2.39 9.76
C ASN A 10 0.66 -2.94 9.77
N ILE A 11 1.25 -3.24 8.60
CA ILE A 11 2.65 -3.67 8.50
C ILE A 11 3.54 -2.43 8.38
N GLN A 12 4.61 -2.39 9.18
CA GLN A 12 5.57 -1.30 9.18
C GLN A 12 6.71 -1.56 8.18
N HIS A 13 7.08 -0.52 7.45
CA HIS A 13 8.11 -0.54 6.43
C HIS A 13 9.12 0.58 6.65
N THR A 14 10.41 0.23 6.67
CA THR A 14 11.53 1.18 6.72
C THR A 14 12.20 1.29 5.35
N ASP A 15 12.99 2.33 5.14
CA ASP A 15 13.82 2.53 3.93
C ASP A 15 13.03 2.49 2.61
N CYS A 16 11.77 2.91 2.67
CA CYS A 16 10.88 2.98 1.52
C CYS A 16 10.76 4.41 0.96
N THR A 17 10.42 4.49 -0.31
CA THR A 17 10.17 5.76 -1.01
C THR A 17 8.74 5.84 -1.50
N VAL A 18 8.12 7.02 -1.45
CA VAL A 18 6.80 7.23 -2.04
C VAL A 18 6.95 7.28 -3.56
N VAL A 19 6.30 6.37 -4.28
CA VAL A 19 6.43 6.23 -5.74
C VAL A 19 5.17 6.61 -6.49
N ASP A 20 4.03 6.72 -5.81
CA ASP A 20 2.78 7.15 -6.42
C ASP A 20 1.86 7.77 -5.37
N THR A 21 1.12 8.78 -5.78
CA THR A 21 0.04 9.39 -4.99
C THR A 21 -1.18 9.41 -5.88
N ILE A 22 -2.15 8.56 -5.59
CA ILE A 22 -3.37 8.48 -6.40
C ILE A 22 -4.21 9.72 -6.06
N ASN A 23 -4.09 10.78 -6.87
CA ASN A 23 -4.68 12.10 -6.59
C ASN A 23 -6.20 12.06 -6.38
N GLU A 24 -6.91 11.13 -7.03
CA GLU A 24 -8.36 10.94 -6.88
C GLU A 24 -8.76 10.48 -5.48
N PHE A 25 -7.85 9.82 -4.75
CA PHE A 25 -8.00 9.49 -3.35
C PHE A 25 -6.90 10.20 -2.59
N SER A 26 -7.09 11.47 -2.25
CA SER A 26 -6.11 12.37 -1.60
C SER A 26 -5.48 11.83 -0.30
N ARG A 27 -5.96 10.67 0.17
CA ARG A 27 -5.57 9.89 1.33
C ARG A 27 -4.70 8.66 1.06
N ILE A 28 -4.58 8.17 -0.18
CA ILE A 28 -3.84 6.94 -0.53
C ILE A 28 -2.51 7.30 -1.18
N PHE A 29 -1.45 6.62 -0.79
CA PHE A 29 -0.16 6.68 -1.47
C PHE A 29 0.49 5.30 -1.52
N ILE A 30 1.43 5.13 -2.45
CA ILE A 30 2.16 3.89 -2.64
C ILE A 30 3.61 4.12 -2.25
N ILE A 31 4.12 3.25 -1.38
CA ILE A 31 5.55 3.18 -1.07
C ILE A 31 6.20 2.02 -1.81
N GLN A 32 7.50 2.12 -2.03
CA GLN A 32 8.31 1.05 -2.62
C GLN A 32 9.58 0.82 -1.81
N ASP A 33 9.88 -0.44 -1.53
CA ASP A 33 11.13 -0.86 -0.89
C ASP A 33 12.30 -0.96 -1.90
N LYS A 34 13.49 -1.26 -1.39
CA LYS A 34 14.70 -1.46 -2.20
C LYS A 34 14.61 -2.64 -3.18
N ASN A 35 13.75 -3.62 -2.91
CA ASN A 35 13.55 -4.81 -3.74
C ASN A 35 12.53 -4.56 -4.87
N GLY A 36 11.87 -3.40 -4.88
CA GLY A 36 10.84 -3.05 -5.86
C GLY A 36 9.43 -3.54 -5.50
N SER A 37 9.23 -3.98 -4.26
CA SER A 37 7.93 -4.34 -3.68
C SER A 37 7.18 -3.09 -3.30
N ARG A 38 5.86 -3.08 -3.56
CA ARG A 38 5.01 -1.90 -3.38
C ARG A 38 3.90 -2.18 -2.39
N PHE A 39 3.64 -1.20 -1.53
CA PHE A 39 2.65 -1.28 -0.46
C PHE A 39 1.74 -0.07 -0.49
N THR A 40 0.45 -0.28 -0.23
CA THR A 40 -0.55 0.78 -0.21
C THR A 40 -0.66 1.32 1.20
N CYS A 41 -0.47 2.63 1.36
CA CYS A 41 -0.54 3.32 2.65
C CYS A 41 -1.68 4.34 2.66
N LEU A 42 -2.13 4.68 3.87
CA LEU A 42 -3.06 5.77 4.14
C LEU A 42 -2.31 6.92 4.80
N LYS A 43 -2.65 8.15 4.43
CA LYS A 43 -2.16 9.35 5.13
C LYS A 43 -2.80 9.45 6.50
N ASP A 44 -2.05 9.95 7.48
CA ASP A 44 -2.56 10.12 8.86
C ASP A 44 -3.77 11.07 8.94
N ASP A 45 -3.81 12.13 8.12
CA ASP A 45 -4.93 13.08 8.03
C ASP A 45 -5.89 12.75 6.85
N ALA A 46 -6.15 11.47 6.64
CA ALA A 46 -7.09 11.00 5.62
C ALA A 46 -8.53 11.40 5.99
N LYS A 47 -8.94 12.62 5.63
CA LYS A 47 -10.33 13.05 5.82
C LYS A 47 -11.28 12.07 5.12
N PRO A 48 -12.31 11.55 5.82
CA PRO A 48 -13.26 10.63 5.22
C PRO A 48 -13.96 11.29 4.04
N ALA A 49 -14.17 10.53 2.96
CA ALA A 49 -14.88 11.04 1.79
C ALA A 49 -16.32 11.38 2.18
N LYS A 50 -16.84 12.53 1.73
CA LYS A 50 -18.16 13.08 2.09
C LYS A 50 -19.38 12.18 1.82
N LYS A 51 -19.21 11.03 1.14
CA LYS A 51 -20.32 10.22 0.60
C LYS A 51 -20.27 8.72 0.95
N GLY A 52 -19.62 8.33 2.05
CA GLY A 52 -19.68 6.95 2.53
C GLY A 52 -19.38 6.86 4.03
N SER A 53 -20.31 6.32 4.81
CA SER A 53 -20.18 6.11 6.26
C SER A 53 -19.21 4.98 6.66
N GLY A 54 -18.46 4.43 5.71
CA GLY A 54 -17.45 3.41 5.98
C GLY A 54 -16.16 4.07 6.44
N HIS A 55 -15.89 4.03 7.75
CA HIS A 55 -14.55 4.25 8.27
C HIS A 55 -13.63 3.18 7.66
N TRP A 56 -12.66 3.60 6.86
CA TRP A 56 -11.63 2.68 6.36
C TRP A 56 -10.72 2.37 7.55
N THR A 57 -10.87 1.19 8.13
CA THR A 57 -9.94 0.64 9.10
C THR A 57 -8.88 -0.17 8.35
N SER A 58 -7.62 -0.06 8.78
CA SER A 58 -6.58 -0.98 8.34
C SER A 58 -6.99 -2.42 8.66
N ALA A 59 -6.69 -3.35 7.77
CA ALA A 59 -6.82 -4.78 8.00
C ALA A 59 -5.72 -5.28 8.95
N SER A 60 -5.83 -6.54 9.39
CA SER A 60 -4.80 -7.17 10.19
C SER A 60 -3.64 -7.63 9.29
N PRO A 61 -2.39 -7.74 9.82
CA PRO A 61 -1.25 -8.26 9.06
C PRO A 61 -1.48 -9.67 8.48
N GLU A 62 -2.30 -10.48 9.14
CA GLU A 62 -2.66 -11.83 8.73
C GLU A 62 -3.58 -11.89 7.50
N ASP A 63 -4.29 -10.80 7.20
CA ASP A 63 -5.14 -10.69 6.00
C ASP A 63 -4.32 -10.31 4.74
N ALA A 64 -3.04 -10.00 4.90
CA ALA A 64 -2.18 -9.66 3.78
C ALA A 64 -2.01 -10.87 2.84
N PRO A 65 -2.16 -10.69 1.51
CA PRO A 65 -1.96 -11.79 0.56
C PRO A 65 -0.58 -12.44 0.72
N GLN A 66 -0.49 -13.75 0.48
CA GLN A 66 0.77 -14.48 0.66
C GLN A 66 1.94 -13.91 -0.18
N ASP A 67 1.63 -13.40 -1.37
CA ASP A 67 2.59 -12.76 -2.29
C ASP A 67 2.60 -11.22 -2.20
N TYR A 68 2.20 -10.67 -1.06
CA TYR A 68 2.00 -9.23 -0.90
C TYR A 68 3.32 -8.44 -1.03
N ALA A 69 4.42 -8.98 -0.52
CA ALA A 69 5.76 -8.41 -0.61
C ALA A 69 6.53 -8.78 -1.89
N VAL A 70 5.87 -9.29 -2.92
CA VAL A 70 6.51 -9.61 -4.21
C VAL A 70 6.69 -8.34 -5.06
N PRO A 71 7.85 -8.15 -5.73
CA PRO A 71 8.11 -6.98 -6.55
C PRO A 71 7.02 -6.77 -7.60
N TYR A 72 6.59 -5.52 -7.76
CA TYR A 72 5.43 -5.18 -8.59
C TYR A 72 5.59 -5.65 -10.06
N ARG A 73 6.81 -5.57 -10.60
CA ARG A 73 7.12 -6.03 -11.97
C ARG A 73 7.01 -7.54 -12.14
N SER A 74 7.26 -8.31 -11.09
CA SER A 74 7.17 -9.78 -11.08
C SER A 74 5.70 -10.24 -11.15
N ARG A 75 4.79 -9.54 -10.45
CA ARG A 75 3.35 -9.83 -10.47
C ARG A 75 2.71 -9.61 -11.85
N LYS A 76 3.15 -8.60 -12.61
CA LYS A 76 2.66 -8.41 -14.01
C LYS A 76 2.98 -9.58 -14.93
N ARG A 77 4.12 -10.26 -14.72
CA ARG A 77 4.50 -11.45 -15.50
C ARG A 77 3.62 -12.67 -15.16
N GLN A 78 3.24 -12.85 -13.90
CA GLN A 78 2.36 -13.96 -13.51
C GLN A 78 0.93 -13.80 -14.07
N ARG A 79 0.34 -12.59 -14.03
CA ARG A 79 -1.00 -12.38 -14.61
C ARG A 79 -1.07 -12.62 -16.12
N LYS A 80 0.02 -12.39 -16.86
CA LYS A 80 0.09 -12.70 -18.30
C LYS A 80 0.17 -14.20 -18.63
N LYS A 81 0.57 -15.05 -17.67
CA LYS A 81 0.64 -16.51 -17.88
C LYS A 81 -0.67 -17.25 -17.59
N LEU A 82 -1.66 -16.54 -17.04
CA LEU A 82 -2.99 -17.06 -16.70
C LEU A 82 -4.07 -16.57 -17.69
N SER A 83 -3.67 -16.07 -18.86
CA SER A 83 -4.56 -15.60 -19.94
C SER A 83 -4.35 -16.43 -21.20
#